data_AF-A0A6J3L5J1-F1
#
_entry.id   AF-A0A6J3L5J1-F1
#
_cell.length_a   1.000
_cell.length_b   1.000
_cell.length_c   1.000
_cell.angle_alpha   90.00
_cell.angle_beta   90.00
_cell.angle_gamma   90.00
#
_symmetry.space_group_name_H-M   'P 1'
#
loop_
_entity.id
_entity.type
_entity.pdbx_description
1 polymer ?
#
loop_
_entity_poly.entity_id
_entity_poly.type
_entity_poly.pdbx_seq_one_letter_code
_entity_poly.pdbx_strand_id
1 'polypeptide(L)'
;MVVTNILLNCRKQGDTSSNASSKIQDPIRTVLSTCPEMTSCVKFMDENMQLCESPLEFLYDQQDFLVVGCLGAQGVGKSTIMSFLTSNIASGIFPTQDTMHHESGANCTIGIDFFVTKNRVIYLDTQPILSGSTIDYSTCYDQKKSTTDFINTETNLELQSLQFAAFLFSVCHIIIFVQDWFVDPNLVRFLQTAEMLKPSSTSNMDQDYVEYYPHIVFLHNKAELQDLTPHSMENVKEFYGKLFSSSRLQIHSGLDMSNHSMEAGLNLFFIPRIVNEEEVTIRQNEKKLIEKLKTKIHGVTRNPMTPSTLTEKDWYHYVSRVMEAIKKSHLSSEYGRLMP
;
A
#
# COMPACT_ATOMS: atom_id res chain seq x y z
N MET A 1 -10.41 20.16 87.53
CA MET A 1 -11.58 19.84 88.37
C MET A 1 -12.21 18.58 87.80
N VAL A 2 -11.80 17.42 88.35
CA VAL A 2 -12.67 16.36 88.91
C VAL A 2 -13.41 15.57 87.82
N VAL A 3 -12.90 14.39 87.40
CA VAL A 3 -13.28 13.02 87.85
C VAL A 3 -14.74 12.73 87.40
N THR A 4 -15.07 11.69 86.63
CA THR A 4 -15.16 10.28 87.08
C THR A 4 -15.57 9.37 85.91
N ASN A 5 -14.93 8.20 85.77
CA ASN A 5 -15.47 6.99 85.14
C ASN A 5 -16.57 6.37 86.03
N ILE A 6 -17.54 5.65 85.46
CA ILE A 6 -18.22 4.42 85.98
C ILE A 6 -19.17 3.96 84.85
N LEU A 7 -18.86 2.91 84.08
CA LEU A 7 -19.06 1.45 84.29
C LEU A 7 -20.53 0.95 84.32
N LEU A 8 -20.74 -0.17 83.60
CA LEU A 8 -21.81 -1.18 83.66
C LEU A 8 -23.03 -0.89 82.74
N ASN A 9 -23.58 -1.83 81.96
CA ASN A 9 -23.54 -3.29 82.08
C ASN A 9 -23.91 -3.99 80.76
N CYS A 10 -23.28 -5.14 80.51
CA CYS A 10 -23.56 -6.10 79.45
C CYS A 10 -24.98 -6.69 79.49
N ARG A 11 -25.58 -6.96 78.32
CA ARG A 11 -26.30 -8.22 78.05
C ARG A 11 -26.09 -8.69 76.59
N LYS A 12 -25.57 -9.91 76.49
CA LYS A 12 -25.56 -10.86 75.35
C LYS A 12 -26.99 -11.01 74.77
N GLN A 13 -27.29 -11.51 73.57
CA GLN A 13 -26.64 -12.42 72.62
C GLN A 13 -27.52 -12.40 71.35
N GLY A 14 -26.97 -12.73 70.17
CA GLY A 14 -27.79 -13.10 69.02
C GLY A 14 -27.14 -12.84 67.67
N ASP A 15 -26.20 -13.69 67.28
CA ASP A 15 -25.65 -13.75 65.93
C ASP A 15 -26.76 -14.05 64.90
N THR A 16 -26.86 -13.27 63.83
CA THR A 16 -26.94 -13.84 62.48
C THR A 16 -26.51 -12.84 61.42
N SER A 17 -25.59 -13.31 60.58
CA SER A 17 -24.81 -12.65 59.54
C SER A 17 -25.62 -12.14 58.33
N SER A 18 -25.29 -10.93 57.85
CA SER A 18 -25.08 -10.66 56.41
C SER A 18 -24.43 -9.28 56.21
N ASN A 19 -23.10 -9.25 56.15
CA ASN A 19 -22.34 -8.05 55.79
C ASN A 19 -22.38 -7.83 54.27
N ALA A 20 -23.20 -6.87 53.82
CA ALA A 20 -23.04 -6.25 52.52
C ALA A 20 -21.90 -5.21 52.60
N SER A 21 -20.76 -5.52 52.00
CA SER A 21 -19.63 -4.60 51.86
C SER A 21 -19.63 -3.99 50.47
N SER A 22 -19.83 -2.67 50.44
CA SER A 22 -19.69 -1.75 49.33
C SER A 22 -18.31 -1.84 48.68
N LYS A 23 -18.24 -2.27 47.42
CA LYS A 23 -17.04 -2.10 46.59
C LYS A 23 -17.21 -0.88 45.69
N ILE A 24 -16.36 0.10 45.96
CA ILE A 24 -16.04 1.25 45.13
C ILE A 24 -15.63 0.72 43.74
N GLN A 25 -16.30 1.18 42.69
CA GLN A 25 -15.94 0.89 41.31
C GLN A 25 -14.75 1.76 40.90
N ASP A 26 -13.63 1.10 40.57
CA ASP A 26 -12.50 1.72 39.88
C ASP A 26 -12.95 2.17 38.47
N PRO A 27 -12.47 3.32 37.96
CA PRO A 27 -12.76 3.72 36.60
C PRO A 27 -12.06 2.72 35.66
N ILE A 28 -12.83 2.17 34.74
CA ILE A 28 -12.39 1.26 33.68
C ILE A 28 -11.18 1.90 32.98
N ARG A 29 -9.98 1.41 33.31
CA ARG A 29 -8.79 1.66 32.53
C ARG A 29 -9.03 0.95 31.21
N THR A 30 -9.45 1.68 30.19
CA THR A 30 -9.59 1.18 28.81
C THR A 30 -8.25 0.55 28.46
N VAL A 31 -8.17 -0.78 28.49
CA VAL A 31 -6.99 -1.51 28.09
C VAL A 31 -6.88 -1.23 26.60
N LEU A 32 -5.95 -0.35 26.22
CA LEU A 32 -5.53 -0.21 24.83
C LEU A 32 -5.16 -1.62 24.37
N SER A 33 -5.96 -2.19 23.47
CA SER A 33 -5.65 -3.45 22.83
C SER A 33 -4.30 -3.27 22.14
N THR A 34 -3.24 -3.87 22.68
CA THR A 34 -1.93 -3.89 22.03
C THR A 34 -2.00 -4.95 20.96
N CYS A 35 -2.35 -4.57 19.73
CA CYS A 35 -2.25 -5.47 18.59
C CYS A 35 -0.77 -5.77 18.32
N PRO A 36 -0.43 -6.99 17.89
CA PRO A 36 0.94 -7.39 17.63
C PRO A 36 1.62 -6.44 16.65
N GLU A 37 2.86 -6.09 16.96
CA GLU A 37 3.73 -5.37 16.01
C GLU A 37 4.24 -6.36 14.96
N MET A 38 4.16 -5.98 13.69
CA MET A 38 4.69 -6.80 12.61
C MET A 38 6.22 -6.70 12.55
N THR A 39 6.87 -7.85 12.39
CA THR A 39 8.33 -7.96 12.18
C THR A 39 8.70 -8.37 10.76
N SER A 40 7.76 -8.96 10.01
CA SER A 40 7.87 -9.33 8.60
C SER A 40 6.57 -9.03 7.88
N CYS A 41 6.58 -8.93 6.55
CA CYS A 41 5.34 -8.87 5.78
C CYS A 41 4.56 -10.20 5.86
N VAL A 42 3.26 -10.13 5.57
CA VAL A 42 2.37 -11.29 5.40
C VAL A 42 1.65 -11.18 4.08
N LYS A 43 1.13 -12.28 3.55
CA LYS A 43 0.34 -12.24 2.31
C LYS A 43 -0.95 -11.45 2.51
N PHE A 44 -1.21 -10.49 1.63
CA PHE A 44 -2.47 -9.77 1.56
C PHE A 44 -3.44 -10.43 0.59
N MET A 45 -2.93 -10.77 -0.58
CA MET A 45 -3.71 -11.28 -1.70
C MET A 45 -2.84 -12.23 -2.52
N ASP A 46 -3.38 -13.37 -2.96
CA ASP A 46 -2.67 -14.31 -3.83
C ASP A 46 -2.65 -13.88 -5.31
N GLU A 47 -2.00 -14.68 -6.16
CA GLU A 47 -1.95 -14.47 -7.61
C GLU A 47 -3.34 -14.54 -8.28
N ASN A 48 -4.32 -15.22 -7.68
CA ASN A 48 -5.67 -15.36 -8.19
C ASN A 48 -6.60 -14.24 -7.70
N MET A 49 -6.01 -13.15 -7.17
CA MET A 49 -6.69 -12.05 -6.52
C MET A 49 -7.60 -12.51 -5.37
N GLN A 50 -7.23 -13.52 -4.59
CA GLN A 50 -7.98 -13.92 -3.39
C GLN A 50 -7.38 -13.26 -2.15
N LEU A 51 -8.22 -12.62 -1.34
CA LEU A 51 -7.83 -11.90 -0.15
C LEU A 51 -7.50 -12.88 1.00
N CYS A 52 -6.38 -12.68 1.67
CA CYS A 52 -5.96 -13.45 2.84
C CYS A 52 -6.49 -12.81 4.13
N GLU A 53 -6.89 -13.63 5.11
CA GLU A 53 -7.41 -13.15 6.40
C GLU A 53 -6.31 -12.81 7.42
N SER A 54 -5.07 -13.27 7.21
CA SER A 54 -3.94 -13.02 8.12
C SER A 54 -3.67 -11.54 8.45
N PRO A 55 -3.88 -10.55 7.55
CA PRO A 55 -3.72 -9.13 7.88
C PRO A 55 -4.69 -8.63 8.96
N LEU A 56 -5.88 -9.24 9.12
CA LEU A 56 -6.91 -8.79 10.06
C LEU A 56 -6.42 -8.77 11.52
N GLU A 57 -5.50 -9.66 11.86
CA GLU A 57 -4.89 -9.73 13.20
C GLU A 57 -4.10 -8.47 13.56
N PHE A 58 -3.66 -7.72 12.54
CA PHE A 58 -2.80 -6.53 12.65
C PHE A 58 -3.55 -5.19 12.53
N LEU A 59 -4.86 -5.22 12.24
CA LEU A 59 -5.69 -4.04 11.99
C LEU A 59 -6.49 -3.60 13.21
N TYR A 60 -6.62 -2.28 13.40
CA TYR A 60 -7.35 -1.64 14.49
C TYR A 60 -8.67 -1.02 14.05
N ASP A 61 -9.57 -0.84 15.01
CA ASP A 61 -10.79 -0.05 14.81
C ASP A 61 -10.49 1.45 15.01
N GLN A 62 -9.62 2.00 14.16
CA GLN A 62 -9.24 3.41 14.14
C GLN A 62 -9.29 3.98 12.73
N GLN A 63 -9.54 5.29 12.63
CA GLN A 63 -9.73 5.99 11.35
C GLN A 63 -8.46 6.67 10.83
N ASP A 64 -7.44 6.88 11.68
CA ASP A 64 -6.21 7.57 11.33
C ASP A 64 -5.14 6.58 10.80
N PHE A 65 -5.27 6.18 9.54
CA PHE A 65 -4.31 5.32 8.86
C PHE A 65 -3.94 5.88 7.48
N LEU A 66 -2.89 5.31 6.89
CA LEU A 66 -2.45 5.62 5.52
C LEU A 66 -2.19 4.30 4.79
N VAL A 67 -2.49 4.25 3.50
CA VAL A 67 -2.29 3.05 2.66
C VAL A 67 -1.41 3.43 1.48
N VAL A 68 -0.27 2.79 1.36
CA VAL A 68 0.73 3.02 0.32
C VAL A 68 0.90 1.75 -0.49
N GLY A 69 0.49 1.77 -1.75
CA GLY A 69 0.74 0.70 -2.72
C GLY A 69 2.01 0.94 -3.52
N CYS A 70 2.61 -0.13 -4.03
CA CYS A 70 3.74 -0.05 -4.96
C CYS A 70 3.37 -0.76 -6.27
N LEU A 71 3.61 -0.11 -7.42
CA LEU A 71 3.39 -0.66 -8.76
C LEU A 71 4.64 -0.49 -9.62
N GLY A 72 4.84 -1.38 -10.59
CA GLY A 72 6.00 -1.32 -11.48
C GLY A 72 6.40 -2.69 -12.05
N ALA A 73 7.16 -2.67 -13.13
CA ALA A 73 7.58 -3.85 -13.87
C ALA A 73 8.55 -4.75 -13.08
N GLN A 74 8.95 -5.87 -13.66
CA GLN A 74 9.89 -6.79 -13.03
C GLN A 74 11.28 -6.14 -12.93
N GLY A 75 11.98 -6.39 -11.81
CA GLY A 75 13.35 -5.90 -11.62
C GLY A 75 13.49 -4.41 -11.28
N VAL A 76 12.43 -3.59 -11.31
CA VAL A 76 12.54 -2.13 -11.05
C VAL A 76 12.87 -1.76 -9.59
N GLY A 77 12.82 -2.72 -8.66
CA GLY A 77 13.20 -2.53 -7.26
C GLY A 77 12.07 -2.12 -6.31
N LYS A 78 10.81 -2.47 -6.61
CA LYS A 78 9.62 -2.21 -5.76
C LYS A 78 9.81 -2.62 -4.30
N SER A 79 10.03 -3.90 -4.07
CA SER A 79 10.20 -4.50 -2.73
C SER A 79 11.41 -3.92 -1.99
N THR A 80 12.45 -3.53 -2.74
CA THR A 80 13.64 -2.85 -2.20
C THR A 80 13.29 -1.45 -1.69
N ILE A 81 12.59 -0.63 -2.50
CA ILE A 81 12.14 0.71 -2.09
C ILE A 81 11.20 0.63 -0.88
N MET A 82 10.23 -0.28 -0.92
CA MET A 82 9.28 -0.51 0.18
C MET A 82 10.02 -0.91 1.46
N SER A 83 11.00 -1.81 1.37
CA SER A 83 11.86 -2.20 2.50
C SER A 83 12.69 -1.03 3.04
N PHE A 84 13.14 -0.11 2.19
CA PHE A 84 13.85 1.08 2.67
C PHE A 84 12.94 2.06 3.40
N LEU A 85 11.70 2.25 2.94
CA LEU A 85 10.71 3.08 3.65
C LEU A 85 10.42 2.53 5.06
N THR A 86 10.51 1.22 5.24
CA THR A 86 10.29 0.53 6.53
C THR A 86 11.58 0.20 7.29
N SER A 87 12.75 0.64 6.81
CA SER A 87 14.07 0.22 7.34
C SER A 87 14.32 0.56 8.80
N ASN A 88 13.66 1.60 9.34
CA ASN A 88 13.73 1.97 10.76
C ASN A 88 13.07 0.93 11.69
N ILE A 89 12.31 -0.02 11.14
CA ILE A 89 11.62 -1.08 11.88
C ILE A 89 12.41 -2.38 11.76
N ALA A 90 12.59 -2.86 10.53
CA ALA A 90 13.41 -4.03 10.21
C ALA A 90 13.97 -3.90 8.79
N SER A 91 15.15 -4.45 8.58
CA SER A 91 15.77 -4.52 7.25
C SER A 91 15.15 -5.63 6.42
N GLY A 92 14.77 -5.33 5.18
CA GLY A 92 14.28 -6.35 4.24
C GLY A 92 12.91 -6.93 4.60
N ILE A 93 11.99 -6.08 5.07
CA ILE A 93 10.62 -6.49 5.40
C ILE A 93 9.92 -7.16 4.21
N PHE A 94 10.13 -6.62 3.01
CA PHE A 94 9.64 -7.20 1.77
C PHE A 94 10.77 -7.98 1.09
N PRO A 95 10.56 -9.27 0.77
CA PRO A 95 11.55 -10.10 0.10
C PRO A 95 12.00 -9.48 -1.23
N THR A 96 13.31 -9.51 -1.50
CA THR A 96 13.89 -9.05 -2.77
C THR A 96 14.42 -10.24 -3.56
N GLN A 97 14.47 -10.11 -4.89
CA GLN A 97 15.03 -11.15 -5.77
C GLN A 97 16.46 -11.52 -5.35
N ASP A 98 16.73 -12.84 -5.33
CA ASP A 98 18.07 -13.41 -5.15
C ASP A 98 18.63 -13.93 -6.49
N THR A 99 19.86 -14.47 -6.46
CA THR A 99 20.53 -15.03 -7.65
C THR A 99 19.69 -16.10 -8.35
N MET A 100 18.97 -16.95 -7.61
CA MET A 100 18.15 -18.01 -8.19
C MET A 100 16.96 -17.43 -8.98
N HIS A 101 16.35 -16.35 -8.48
CA HIS A 101 15.29 -15.65 -9.21
C HIS A 101 15.81 -15.03 -10.50
N HIS A 102 17.03 -14.46 -10.48
CA HIS A 102 17.65 -13.89 -11.66
C HIS A 102 18.00 -14.94 -12.72
N GLU A 103 18.50 -16.10 -12.30
CA GLU A 103 18.86 -17.21 -13.20
C GLU A 103 17.62 -17.88 -13.81
N SER A 104 16.53 -17.99 -13.04
CA SER A 104 15.28 -18.59 -13.50
C SER A 104 14.33 -17.62 -14.20
N GLY A 105 14.58 -16.31 -14.11
CA GLY A 105 13.63 -15.29 -14.56
C GLY A 105 12.37 -15.17 -13.69
N ALA A 106 12.32 -15.84 -12.54
CA ALA A 106 11.16 -15.88 -11.67
C ALA A 106 10.92 -14.57 -10.89
N ASN A 107 9.65 -14.33 -10.56
CA ASN A 107 9.24 -13.27 -9.64
C ASN A 107 9.47 -13.71 -8.19
N CYS A 108 9.96 -12.79 -7.36
CA CYS A 108 10.03 -13.00 -5.90
C CYS A 108 8.66 -12.75 -5.25
N THR A 109 8.03 -11.62 -5.60
CA THR A 109 6.69 -11.26 -5.13
C THR A 109 5.63 -11.85 -6.06
N ILE A 110 4.72 -12.63 -5.47
CA ILE A 110 3.51 -13.18 -6.12
C ILE A 110 2.31 -12.52 -5.42
N GLY A 111 1.23 -12.16 -6.12
CA GLY A 111 0.09 -11.48 -5.51
C GLY A 111 0.43 -10.12 -4.88
N ILE A 112 -0.01 -9.87 -3.64
CA ILE A 112 0.27 -8.66 -2.86
C ILE A 112 0.71 -9.05 -1.45
N ASP A 113 1.81 -8.48 -0.99
CA ASP A 113 2.27 -8.57 0.39
C ASP A 113 1.86 -7.34 1.20
N PHE A 114 1.56 -7.55 2.48
CA PHE A 114 1.05 -6.57 3.43
C PHE A 114 2.03 -6.37 4.59
N PHE A 115 2.22 -5.12 4.99
CA PHE A 115 2.90 -4.76 6.22
C PHE A 115 2.30 -3.49 6.81
N VAL A 116 2.00 -3.47 8.12
CA VAL A 116 1.55 -2.27 8.83
C VAL A 116 2.55 -1.84 9.89
N THR A 117 2.88 -0.55 9.88
CA THR A 117 3.81 0.07 10.84
C THR A 117 3.11 0.42 12.15
N LYS A 118 3.90 0.71 13.19
CA LYS A 118 3.40 1.26 14.47
C LYS A 118 2.64 2.58 14.29
N ASN A 119 3.05 3.38 13.30
CA ASN A 119 2.41 4.66 12.95
C ASN A 119 1.24 4.49 11.97
N ARG A 120 0.72 3.27 11.82
CA ARG A 120 -0.51 2.95 11.07
C ARG A 120 -0.47 3.32 9.60
N VAL A 121 0.75 3.28 9.04
CA VAL A 121 0.97 3.24 7.60
C VAL A 121 0.98 1.77 7.17
N ILE A 122 0.03 1.42 6.33
CA ILE A 122 -0.12 0.13 5.65
C ILE A 122 0.63 0.21 4.32
N TYR A 123 1.52 -0.73 4.08
CA TYR A 123 2.31 -0.88 2.86
C TYR A 123 1.85 -2.14 2.12
N LEU A 124 1.55 -1.98 0.82
CA LEU A 124 1.16 -3.05 -0.09
C LEU A 124 2.19 -3.17 -1.21
N ASP A 125 2.99 -4.25 -1.20
CA ASP A 125 3.96 -4.54 -2.25
C ASP A 125 3.35 -5.55 -3.22
N THR A 126 3.17 -5.18 -4.49
CA THR A 126 2.52 -6.05 -5.47
C THR A 126 3.51 -6.79 -6.34
N GLN A 127 3.06 -7.93 -6.87
CA GLN A 127 3.71 -8.61 -7.96
C GLN A 127 4.01 -7.65 -9.13
N PRO A 128 5.05 -7.93 -9.94
CA PRO A 128 5.35 -7.11 -11.10
C PRO A 128 4.22 -7.08 -12.13
N ILE A 129 3.95 -5.89 -12.68
CA ILE A 129 3.01 -5.73 -13.79
C ILE A 129 3.59 -6.31 -15.07
N LEU A 130 2.73 -6.91 -15.91
CA LEU A 130 3.09 -7.45 -17.24
C LEU A 130 4.23 -8.48 -17.21
N SER A 131 4.45 -9.17 -16.08
CA SER A 131 5.51 -10.19 -15.99
C SER A 131 5.02 -11.53 -16.50
N GLY A 132 5.79 -12.11 -17.43
CA GLY A 132 5.54 -13.44 -18.00
C GLY A 132 6.00 -14.61 -17.12
N SER A 133 6.69 -14.37 -15.99
CA SER A 133 7.27 -15.46 -15.20
C SER A 133 6.21 -16.35 -14.53
N THR A 134 4.97 -15.89 -14.41
CA THR A 134 3.83 -16.69 -13.92
C THR A 134 3.38 -17.73 -14.95
N ILE A 135 3.72 -17.54 -16.24
CA ILE A 135 3.39 -18.48 -17.32
C ILE A 135 4.27 -19.72 -17.23
N ASP A 136 5.57 -19.57 -16.96
CA ASP A 136 6.54 -20.66 -17.03
C ASP A 136 6.25 -21.81 -16.06
N TYR A 137 5.72 -21.50 -14.86
CA TYR A 137 5.32 -22.53 -13.90
C TYR A 137 4.11 -23.36 -14.36
N SER A 138 3.15 -22.73 -15.06
CA SER A 138 1.95 -23.42 -15.54
C SER A 138 2.16 -24.17 -16.86
N THR A 139 3.20 -23.79 -17.62
CA THR A 139 3.41 -24.26 -19.01
C THR A 139 4.46 -25.38 -19.10
N CYS A 140 5.31 -25.55 -18.09
CA CYS A 140 6.36 -26.58 -18.08
C CYS A 140 5.81 -28.03 -18.08
N TYR A 141 4.56 -28.25 -17.64
CA TYR A 141 3.96 -29.59 -17.58
C TYR A 141 3.13 -30.01 -18.80
N ASP A 142 2.75 -29.09 -19.70
CA ASP A 142 1.88 -29.40 -20.85
C ASP A 142 2.61 -29.14 -22.19
N GLN A 143 3.40 -30.12 -22.63
CA GLN A 143 3.95 -30.14 -23.99
C GLN A 143 2.84 -30.44 -25.01
N LYS A 144 2.08 -29.40 -25.40
CA LYS A 144 1.39 -29.21 -26.69
C LYS A 144 0.32 -28.12 -26.54
N LYS A 145 0.63 -26.88 -26.90
CA LYS A 145 -0.39 -25.84 -27.09
C LYS A 145 -0.21 -25.10 -28.42
N SER A 146 -1.35 -24.74 -29.00
CA SER A 146 -1.50 -24.08 -30.30
C SER A 146 -1.13 -22.59 -30.19
N THR A 147 -0.72 -21.95 -31.29
CA THR A 147 -0.41 -20.50 -31.36
C THR A 147 -1.54 -19.62 -30.81
N THR A 148 -2.80 -20.06 -30.89
CA THR A 148 -3.97 -19.35 -30.34
C THR A 148 -4.01 -19.35 -28.81
N ASP A 149 -3.48 -20.39 -28.15
CA ASP A 149 -3.46 -20.48 -26.69
C ASP A 149 -2.43 -19.53 -26.07
N PHE A 150 -1.34 -19.24 -26.80
CA PHE A 150 -0.33 -18.27 -26.39
C PHE A 150 -0.88 -16.84 -26.35
N ILE A 151 -1.60 -16.40 -27.40
CA ILE A 151 -2.21 -15.06 -27.49
C ILE A 151 -3.25 -14.86 -26.37
N ASN A 152 -4.06 -15.88 -26.09
CA ASN A 152 -5.01 -15.84 -24.97
C ASN A 152 -4.29 -15.73 -23.62
N THR A 153 -3.13 -16.34 -23.46
CA THR A 153 -2.38 -16.31 -22.19
C THR A 153 -1.79 -14.92 -21.92
N GLU A 154 -1.17 -14.28 -22.92
CA GLU A 154 -0.66 -12.90 -22.80
C GLU A 154 -1.77 -11.89 -22.50
N THR A 155 -2.91 -12.01 -23.18
CA THR A 155 -4.09 -11.17 -22.94
C THR A 155 -4.62 -11.31 -21.51
N ASN A 156 -4.62 -12.54 -20.97
CA ASN A 156 -5.04 -12.79 -19.59
C ASN A 156 -4.08 -12.17 -18.57
N LEU A 157 -2.76 -12.15 -18.84
CA LEU A 157 -1.78 -11.54 -17.95
C LEU A 157 -1.88 -10.00 -17.92
N GLU A 158 -2.06 -9.38 -19.08
CA GLU A 158 -2.25 -7.94 -19.15
C GLU A 158 -3.53 -7.56 -18.39
N LEU A 159 -4.63 -8.28 -18.63
CA LEU A 159 -5.88 -8.06 -17.92
C LEU A 159 -5.73 -8.25 -16.41
N GLN A 160 -5.05 -9.30 -15.96
CA GLN A 160 -4.78 -9.52 -14.53
C GLN A 160 -3.94 -8.37 -13.93
N SER A 161 -2.91 -7.91 -14.64
CA SER A 161 -2.10 -6.77 -14.22
C SER A 161 -2.93 -5.50 -14.08
N LEU A 162 -3.82 -5.25 -15.05
CA LEU A 162 -4.77 -4.12 -15.01
C LEU A 162 -5.74 -4.24 -13.84
N GLN A 163 -6.22 -5.44 -13.54
CA GLN A 163 -7.09 -5.69 -12.38
C GLN A 163 -6.39 -5.38 -11.06
N PHE A 164 -5.13 -5.79 -10.89
CA PHE A 164 -4.32 -5.43 -9.72
C PHE A 164 -4.09 -3.91 -9.62
N ALA A 165 -3.82 -3.23 -10.73
CA ALA A 165 -3.62 -1.78 -10.74
C ALA A 165 -4.92 -1.03 -10.39
N ALA A 166 -6.05 -1.38 -11.03
CA ALA A 166 -7.37 -0.81 -10.74
C ALA A 166 -7.81 -1.07 -9.28
N PHE A 167 -7.43 -2.24 -8.73
CA PHE A 167 -7.62 -2.57 -7.33
C PHE A 167 -6.87 -1.61 -6.42
N LEU A 168 -5.56 -1.44 -6.63
CA LEU A 168 -4.78 -0.47 -5.83
C LEU A 168 -5.32 0.95 -5.98
N PHE A 169 -5.76 1.36 -7.18
CA PHE A 169 -6.33 2.68 -7.41
C PHE A 169 -7.57 2.94 -6.54
N SER A 170 -8.27 1.89 -6.14
CA SER A 170 -9.46 1.98 -5.31
C SER A 170 -9.16 1.93 -3.81
N VAL A 171 -8.09 1.24 -3.39
CA VAL A 171 -7.84 0.92 -1.97
C VAL A 171 -6.63 1.61 -1.35
N CYS A 172 -5.81 2.30 -2.14
CA CYS A 172 -4.61 3.01 -1.68
C CYS A 172 -4.80 4.53 -1.62
N HIS A 173 -4.14 5.16 -0.65
CA HIS A 173 -4.03 6.63 -0.57
C HIS A 173 -2.93 7.14 -1.51
N ILE A 174 -1.81 6.45 -1.52
CA ILE A 174 -0.66 6.75 -2.38
C ILE A 174 -0.26 5.49 -3.12
N ILE A 175 0.11 5.64 -4.38
CA ILE A 175 0.72 4.59 -5.17
C ILE A 175 2.07 5.09 -5.66
N ILE A 176 3.11 4.40 -5.23
CA ILE A 176 4.47 4.61 -5.73
C ILE A 176 4.59 3.79 -7.01
N PHE A 177 4.61 4.48 -8.14
CA PHE A 177 4.85 3.87 -9.42
C PHE A 177 6.34 3.91 -9.73
N VAL A 178 6.98 2.75 -9.60
CA VAL A 178 8.42 2.58 -9.75
C VAL A 178 8.73 2.22 -11.20
N GLN A 179 9.54 3.05 -11.82
CA GLN A 179 10.20 2.76 -13.07
C GLN A 179 11.71 2.71 -12.83
N ASP A 180 12.43 2.09 -13.77
CA ASP A 180 13.87 2.29 -13.85
C ASP A 180 14.18 3.72 -14.34
N TRP A 181 15.43 3.99 -14.73
CA TRP A 181 15.92 5.34 -15.03
C TRP A 181 15.18 6.04 -16.19
N PHE A 182 14.59 5.29 -17.13
CA PHE A 182 13.86 5.85 -18.27
C PHE A 182 12.33 5.81 -18.09
N VAL A 183 11.64 6.72 -18.78
CA VAL A 183 10.17 6.71 -18.83
C VAL A 183 9.71 5.78 -19.96
N ASP A 184 8.99 4.73 -19.61
CA ASP A 184 8.33 3.84 -20.58
C ASP A 184 6.89 4.31 -20.91
N PRO A 185 6.61 4.77 -22.14
CA PRO A 185 5.27 5.19 -22.55
C PRO A 185 4.21 4.08 -22.50
N ASN A 186 4.60 2.81 -22.66
CA ASN A 186 3.67 1.68 -22.58
C ASN A 186 3.17 1.50 -21.15
N LEU A 187 4.05 1.63 -20.16
CA LEU A 187 3.64 1.54 -18.77
C LEU A 187 2.79 2.75 -18.33
N VAL A 188 3.04 3.93 -18.91
CA VAL A 188 2.17 5.09 -18.69
C VAL A 188 0.78 4.87 -19.29
N ARG A 189 0.70 4.35 -20.52
CA ARG A 189 -0.58 3.95 -21.12
C ARG A 189 -1.30 2.89 -20.29
N PHE A 190 -0.56 1.93 -19.75
CA PHE A 190 -1.10 0.93 -18.82
C PHE A 190 -1.77 1.57 -17.59
N LEU A 191 -1.16 2.58 -16.97
CA LEU A 191 -1.78 3.30 -15.84
C LEU A 191 -3.07 4.01 -16.25
N GLN A 192 -3.08 4.66 -17.42
CA GLN A 192 -4.29 5.31 -17.95
C GLN A 192 -5.40 4.29 -18.24
N THR A 193 -5.05 3.12 -18.76
CA THR A 193 -6.00 2.01 -18.94
C THR A 193 -6.53 1.50 -17.60
N ALA A 194 -5.67 1.32 -16.61
CA ALA A 194 -6.08 0.91 -15.27
C ALA A 194 -7.01 1.95 -14.59
N GLU A 195 -6.80 3.24 -14.85
CA GLU A 195 -7.69 4.32 -14.38
C GLU A 195 -9.12 4.14 -14.90
N MET A 196 -9.28 3.78 -16.18
CA MET A 196 -10.59 3.54 -16.80
C MET A 196 -11.28 2.27 -16.30
N LEU A 197 -10.51 1.28 -15.83
CA LEU A 197 -11.03 0.00 -15.34
C LEU A 197 -11.37 0.01 -13.84
N LYS A 198 -10.99 1.07 -13.13
CA LYS A 198 -11.35 1.27 -11.73
C LYS A 198 -12.88 1.22 -11.58
N PRO A 199 -13.42 0.43 -10.62
CA PRO A 199 -14.85 0.43 -10.36
C PRO A 199 -15.36 1.83 -10.03
N SER A 200 -16.37 2.29 -10.77
CA SER A 200 -17.08 3.52 -10.43
C SER A 200 -17.89 3.30 -9.16
N SER A 201 -17.80 4.23 -8.21
CA SER A 201 -18.57 4.17 -6.96
C SER A 201 -20.09 4.40 -7.16
N THR A 202 -20.54 4.61 -8.40
CA THR A 202 -21.83 5.20 -8.76
C THR A 202 -22.99 4.22 -8.88
N SER A 203 -22.91 3.01 -8.33
CA SER A 203 -24.01 2.05 -8.51
C SER A 203 -25.22 2.31 -7.62
N ASN A 204 -25.13 3.13 -6.56
CA ASN A 204 -26.26 3.68 -5.79
C ASN A 204 -25.73 4.72 -4.77
N MET A 205 -26.37 5.89 -4.66
CA MET A 205 -26.25 6.95 -3.62
C MET A 205 -25.62 8.30 -4.08
N ASP A 206 -26.43 9.34 -3.90
CA ASP A 206 -26.21 10.80 -3.80
C ASP A 206 -25.46 11.60 -4.88
N GLN A 207 -26.12 12.69 -5.32
CA GLN A 207 -25.68 13.62 -6.37
C GLN A 207 -24.41 14.44 -6.01
N ASP A 208 -23.93 14.35 -4.77
CA ASP A 208 -22.78 15.13 -4.26
C ASP A 208 -21.49 14.29 -4.10
N TYR A 209 -21.48 13.03 -4.54
CA TYR A 209 -20.30 12.16 -4.37
C TYR A 209 -19.18 12.49 -5.38
N VAL A 210 -18.04 12.96 -4.86
CA VAL A 210 -16.80 13.10 -5.65
C VAL A 210 -16.10 11.75 -5.71
N GLU A 211 -15.90 11.25 -6.93
CA GLU A 211 -15.18 9.99 -7.13
C GLU A 211 -13.72 10.09 -6.64
N TYR A 212 -13.29 9.08 -5.89
CA TYR A 212 -11.96 9.00 -5.31
C TYR A 212 -10.88 8.63 -6.33
N TYR A 213 -9.74 9.33 -6.27
CA TYR A 213 -8.51 9.04 -7.03
C TYR A 213 -7.27 9.16 -6.11
N PRO A 214 -6.34 8.18 -6.15
CA PRO A 214 -5.17 8.17 -5.29
C PRO A 214 -4.10 9.17 -5.77
N HIS A 215 -3.16 9.46 -4.87
CA HIS A 215 -1.91 10.12 -5.23
C HIS A 215 -1.00 9.15 -5.97
N ILE A 216 -0.49 9.56 -7.12
CA ILE A 216 0.56 8.81 -7.85
C ILE A 216 1.89 9.51 -7.64
N VAL A 217 2.90 8.75 -7.20
CA VAL A 217 4.29 9.20 -7.11
C VAL A 217 5.09 8.46 -8.16
N PHE A 218 5.61 9.18 -9.14
CA PHE A 218 6.54 8.65 -10.13
C PHE A 218 7.92 8.54 -9.49
N LEU A 219 8.42 7.32 -9.33
CA LEU A 219 9.74 7.07 -8.76
C LEU A 219 10.63 6.43 -9.82
N HIS A 220 11.60 7.20 -10.31
CA HIS A 220 12.65 6.71 -11.20
C HIS A 220 13.79 6.16 -10.36
N ASN A 221 13.82 4.85 -10.24
CA ASN A 221 14.85 4.12 -9.53
C ASN A 221 16.06 3.88 -10.44
N LYS A 222 17.21 3.57 -9.82
CA LYS A 222 18.48 3.32 -10.51
C LYS A 222 18.91 4.46 -11.44
N ALA A 223 18.52 5.70 -11.10
CA ALA A 223 18.87 6.86 -11.88
C ALA A 223 20.40 7.03 -11.98
N GLU A 224 20.88 7.37 -13.16
CA GLU A 224 22.28 7.71 -13.40
C GLU A 224 22.50 9.22 -13.19
N LEU A 225 23.77 9.64 -13.10
CA LEU A 225 24.11 11.05 -12.88
C LEU A 225 23.56 11.98 -13.98
N GLN A 226 23.43 11.49 -15.21
CA GLN A 226 22.88 12.24 -16.34
C GLN A 226 21.36 12.48 -16.22
N ASP A 227 20.64 11.60 -15.53
CA ASP A 227 19.19 11.69 -15.34
C ASP A 227 18.83 12.73 -14.27
N LEU A 228 19.77 12.98 -13.34
CA LEU A 228 19.64 13.95 -12.25
C LEU A 228 19.95 15.39 -12.69
N THR A 229 20.25 15.61 -13.98
CA THR A 229 20.44 16.98 -14.48
C THR A 229 19.10 17.72 -14.54
N PRO A 230 19.06 19.04 -14.27
CA PRO A 230 17.81 19.80 -14.29
C PRO A 230 17.05 19.70 -15.61
N HIS A 231 17.77 19.62 -16.74
CA HIS A 231 17.17 19.48 -18.06
C HIS A 231 16.47 18.12 -18.24
N SER A 232 17.14 17.01 -17.88
CA SER A 232 16.54 15.67 -17.94
C SER A 232 15.30 15.57 -17.04
N MET A 233 15.38 16.08 -15.82
CA MET A 233 14.26 16.09 -14.88
C MET A 233 13.07 16.90 -15.42
N GLU A 234 13.31 18.03 -16.09
CA GLU A 234 12.25 18.85 -16.67
C GLU A 234 11.58 18.17 -17.86
N ASN A 235 12.35 17.49 -18.72
CA ASN A 235 11.80 16.69 -19.83
C ASN A 235 10.86 15.59 -19.31
N VAL A 236 11.24 14.91 -18.22
CA VAL A 236 10.40 13.89 -17.57
C VAL A 236 9.12 14.51 -17.01
N LYS A 237 9.20 15.68 -16.36
CA LYS A 237 8.01 16.39 -15.87
C LYS A 237 7.07 16.80 -16.98
N GLU A 238 7.60 17.37 -18.06
CA GLU A 238 6.81 17.79 -19.22
C GLU A 238 6.12 16.58 -19.87
N PHE A 239 6.82 15.45 -19.97
CA PHE A 239 6.27 14.21 -20.49
C PHE A 239 5.05 13.73 -19.68
N TYR A 240 5.20 13.56 -18.37
CA TYR A 240 4.09 13.16 -17.51
C TYR A 240 2.97 14.20 -17.47
N GLY A 241 3.30 15.48 -17.38
CA GLY A 241 2.32 16.57 -17.37
C GLY A 241 1.44 16.58 -18.62
N LYS A 242 2.02 16.30 -19.79
CA LYS A 242 1.25 16.16 -21.04
C LYS A 242 0.35 14.93 -21.03
N LEU A 243 0.89 13.76 -20.67
CA LEU A 243 0.13 12.51 -20.73
C LEU A 243 -0.98 12.43 -19.69
N PHE A 244 -0.76 12.96 -18.49
CA PHE A 244 -1.74 12.93 -17.40
C PHE A 244 -2.63 14.20 -17.34
N SER A 245 -2.55 15.09 -18.35
CA SER A 245 -3.33 16.33 -18.40
C SER A 245 -4.85 16.14 -18.33
N SER A 246 -5.35 14.98 -18.78
CA SER A 246 -6.77 14.60 -18.73
C SER A 246 -7.11 13.53 -17.68
N SER A 247 -6.09 13.04 -16.97
CA SER A 247 -6.26 12.01 -15.92
C SER A 247 -6.81 12.65 -14.65
N ARG A 248 -7.59 11.87 -13.89
CA ARG A 248 -8.09 12.28 -12.57
C ARG A 248 -7.18 11.88 -11.43
N LEU A 249 -6.13 11.10 -11.70
CA LEU A 249 -5.11 10.71 -10.73
C LEU A 249 -4.39 11.94 -10.16
N GLN A 250 -4.10 11.91 -8.87
CA GLN A 250 -3.50 13.04 -8.16
C GLN A 250 -1.98 13.00 -8.31
N ILE A 251 -1.48 13.62 -9.38
CA ILE A 251 -0.04 13.70 -9.70
C ILE A 251 0.63 14.99 -9.23
N HIS A 252 -0.13 15.91 -8.63
CA HIS A 252 0.32 17.21 -8.11
C HIS A 252 -0.15 17.40 -6.67
N SER A 253 0.55 16.79 -5.71
CA SER A 253 0.20 16.87 -4.28
C SER A 253 1.37 17.24 -3.37
N GLY A 254 2.46 17.75 -3.95
CA GLY A 254 3.65 18.17 -3.20
C GLY A 254 4.53 17.00 -2.74
N LEU A 255 4.30 15.80 -3.28
CA LEU A 255 5.14 14.61 -3.11
C LEU A 255 6.33 14.66 -4.08
N ASP A 256 7.13 15.71 -3.97
CA ASP A 256 8.27 15.98 -4.84
C ASP A 256 9.60 16.10 -4.09
N MET A 257 10.68 16.15 -4.86
CA MET A 257 12.03 16.39 -4.35
C MET A 257 12.30 17.86 -3.96
N SER A 258 11.32 18.77 -4.05
CA SER A 258 11.52 20.17 -3.67
C SER A 258 11.40 20.34 -2.14
N ASN A 259 12.07 21.35 -1.57
CA ASN A 259 11.97 21.65 -0.13
C ASN A 259 10.89 22.71 0.14
N HIS A 260 10.68 23.62 -0.80
CA HIS A 260 9.83 24.79 -0.65
C HIS A 260 9.25 25.16 -2.02
N SER A 261 8.11 24.62 -2.40
CA SER A 261 7.33 25.16 -3.52
C SER A 261 5.97 25.62 -2.98
N MET A 262 5.57 26.83 -3.40
CA MET A 262 4.22 27.33 -3.13
C MET A 262 3.17 26.68 -4.04
N GLU A 263 3.61 26.08 -5.15
CA GLU A 263 2.79 25.31 -6.06
C GLU A 263 3.16 23.83 -5.97
N ALA A 264 2.17 22.94 -5.96
CA ALA A 264 2.39 21.51 -5.94
C ALA A 264 2.98 21.06 -7.29
N GLY A 265 4.29 20.85 -7.34
CA GLY A 265 4.98 20.28 -8.49
C GLY A 265 4.51 18.86 -8.79
N LEU A 266 4.97 18.30 -9.93
CA LEU A 266 4.74 16.89 -10.24
C LEU A 266 5.32 16.01 -9.12
N ASN A 267 4.56 15.02 -8.69
CA ASN A 267 4.94 14.03 -7.70
C ASN A 267 6.03 13.10 -8.28
N LEU A 268 7.29 13.56 -8.22
CA LEU A 268 8.41 12.94 -8.91
C LEU A 268 9.62 12.82 -7.98
N PHE A 269 10.17 11.60 -7.92
CA PHE A 269 11.39 11.27 -7.20
C PHE A 269 12.36 10.51 -8.11
N PHE A 270 13.65 10.85 -7.99
CA PHE A 270 14.74 10.09 -8.58
C PHE A 270 15.57 9.49 -7.46
N ILE A 271 15.76 8.17 -7.50
CA ILE A 271 16.62 7.45 -6.57
C ILE A 271 17.82 6.93 -7.38
N PRO A 272 19.05 7.37 -7.06
CA PRO A 272 20.25 6.88 -7.72
C PRO A 272 20.39 5.36 -7.60
N ARG A 273 21.16 4.76 -8.51
CA ARG A 273 21.52 3.34 -8.37
C ARG A 273 22.27 3.09 -7.07
N ILE A 274 21.64 2.29 -6.21
CA ILE A 274 22.20 1.87 -4.93
C ILE A 274 23.31 0.85 -5.21
N VAL A 275 24.55 1.30 -5.12
CA VAL A 275 25.74 0.45 -5.29
C VAL A 275 26.25 0.01 -3.91
N ASN A 276 26.76 -1.22 -3.82
CA ASN A 276 27.30 -1.79 -2.59
C ASN A 276 28.67 -1.21 -2.17
N GLU A 277 29.26 -0.31 -2.96
CA GLU A 277 30.63 0.16 -2.79
C GLU A 277 30.75 1.45 -1.97
N GLU A 278 31.94 1.61 -1.40
CA GLU A 278 32.35 2.38 -0.24
C GLU A 278 32.26 3.92 -0.36
N GLU A 279 31.57 4.45 -1.36
CA GLU A 279 31.36 5.89 -1.50
C GLU A 279 30.28 6.38 -0.51
N VAL A 280 30.71 6.57 0.73
CA VAL A 280 29.91 7.05 1.87
C VAL A 280 29.05 8.27 1.49
N THR A 281 29.54 9.16 0.62
CA THR A 281 28.86 10.37 0.17
C THR A 281 27.59 10.08 -0.64
N ILE A 282 27.63 9.10 -1.56
CA ILE A 282 26.47 8.73 -2.39
C ILE A 282 25.44 7.98 -1.56
N ARG A 283 25.87 7.02 -0.73
CA ARG A 283 24.98 6.26 0.17
C ARG A 283 24.26 7.19 1.17
N GLN A 284 24.91 8.25 1.64
CA GLN A 284 24.26 9.25 2.48
C GLN A 284 23.17 10.03 1.72
N ASN A 285 23.35 10.30 0.43
CA ASN A 285 22.34 10.98 -0.39
C ASN A 285 21.12 10.09 -0.64
N GLU A 286 21.31 8.81 -0.97
CA GLU A 286 20.21 7.86 -1.17
C GLU A 286 19.33 7.71 0.07
N LYS A 287 19.95 7.48 1.24
CA LYS A 287 19.21 7.38 2.50
C LYS A 287 18.45 8.67 2.80
N LYS A 288 19.05 9.84 2.57
CA LYS A 288 18.36 11.13 2.71
C LYS A 288 17.19 11.27 1.76
N LEU A 289 17.30 10.79 0.52
CA LEU A 289 16.22 10.83 -0.47
C LEU A 289 15.06 9.90 -0.06
N ILE A 290 15.35 8.69 0.42
CA ILE A 290 14.34 7.78 0.95
C ILE A 290 13.66 8.38 2.20
N GLU A 291 14.42 8.92 3.15
CA GLU A 291 13.85 9.55 4.34
C GLU A 291 13.01 10.79 3.97
N LYS A 292 13.42 11.54 2.94
CA LYS A 292 12.62 12.63 2.39
C LYS A 292 11.33 12.12 1.76
N LEU A 293 11.39 11.08 0.92
CA LEU A 293 10.21 10.44 0.34
C LEU A 293 9.24 9.98 1.43
N LYS A 294 9.75 9.28 2.45
CA LYS A 294 8.98 8.84 3.62
C LYS A 294 8.31 10.00 4.35
N THR A 295 9.04 11.08 4.59
CA THR A 295 8.51 12.29 5.25
C THR A 295 7.38 12.91 4.43
N LYS A 296 7.54 12.99 3.10
CA LYS A 296 6.51 13.49 2.18
C LYS A 296 5.28 12.59 2.16
N ILE A 297 5.46 11.26 2.08
CA ILE A 297 4.38 10.25 2.15
C ILE A 297 3.56 10.44 3.44
N HIS A 298 4.23 10.56 4.58
CA HIS A 298 3.56 10.72 5.87
C HIS A 298 2.83 12.07 6.01
N GLY A 299 3.27 13.09 5.27
CA GLY A 299 2.70 14.44 5.30
C GLY A 299 1.60 14.70 4.27
N VAL A 300 1.25 13.72 3.42
CA VAL A 300 0.24 13.93 2.38
C VAL A 300 -1.15 14.12 2.97
N THR A 301 -1.98 14.92 2.30
CA THR A 301 -3.41 14.99 2.60
C THR A 301 -4.10 13.67 2.24
N ARG A 302 -4.83 13.11 3.20
CA ARG A 302 -5.55 11.83 3.06
C ARG A 302 -6.98 12.10 2.63
N ASN A 303 -7.24 11.89 1.35
CA ASN A 303 -8.58 12.03 0.81
C ASN A 303 -9.42 10.79 1.18
N PRO A 304 -10.70 10.95 1.58
CA PRO A 304 -11.53 9.83 1.97
C PRO A 304 -11.83 8.94 0.75
N MET A 305 -11.60 7.63 0.88
CA MET A 305 -11.89 6.63 -0.17
C MET A 305 -13.39 6.39 -0.39
N THR A 306 -14.19 6.63 0.65
CA THR A 306 -15.63 6.39 0.69
C THR A 306 -16.35 7.56 1.37
N PRO A 307 -17.69 7.71 1.19
CA PRO A 307 -18.43 8.80 1.83
C PRO A 307 -18.33 8.75 3.36
N SER A 308 -18.36 7.54 3.93
CA SER A 308 -18.11 7.29 5.35
C SER A 308 -16.61 7.17 5.62
N THR A 309 -16.13 7.74 6.71
CA THR A 309 -14.78 7.49 7.22
C THR A 309 -14.61 6.02 7.59
N LEU A 310 -13.61 5.36 7.03
CA LEU A 310 -13.32 3.96 7.31
C LEU A 310 -12.42 3.84 8.54
N THR A 311 -12.63 2.79 9.33
CA THR A 311 -11.56 2.27 10.19
C THR A 311 -10.67 1.31 9.39
N GLU A 312 -9.53 0.89 9.91
CA GLU A 312 -8.68 -0.06 9.19
C GLU A 312 -9.37 -1.42 8.97
N LYS A 313 -10.17 -1.88 9.93
CA LYS A 313 -10.98 -3.10 9.78
C LYS A 313 -12.08 -2.92 8.73
N ASP A 314 -12.77 -1.79 8.76
CA ASP A 314 -13.77 -1.45 7.74
C ASP A 314 -13.12 -1.31 6.35
N TRP A 315 -11.87 -0.81 6.29
CA TRP A 315 -11.09 -0.75 5.06
C TRP A 315 -10.80 -2.14 4.51
N TYR A 316 -10.45 -3.14 5.33
CA TYR A 316 -10.30 -4.52 4.88
C TYR A 316 -11.62 -5.09 4.30
N HIS A 317 -12.76 -4.81 4.94
CA HIS A 317 -14.06 -5.22 4.40
C HIS A 317 -14.42 -4.47 3.11
N TYR A 318 -14.06 -3.19 3.00
CA TYR A 318 -14.17 -2.42 1.77
C TYR A 318 -13.31 -3.01 0.65
N VAL A 319 -12.05 -3.36 0.93
CA VAL A 319 -11.14 -4.05 0.00
C VAL A 319 -11.77 -5.32 -0.57
N SER A 320 -12.38 -6.16 0.27
CA SER A 320 -13.05 -7.38 -0.18
C SER A 320 -14.18 -7.08 -1.18
N ARG A 321 -14.98 -6.03 -0.94
CA ARG A 321 -16.03 -5.60 -1.88
C ARG A 321 -15.46 -5.07 -3.20
N VAL A 322 -14.38 -4.29 -3.15
CA VAL A 322 -13.71 -3.76 -4.35
C VAL A 322 -13.16 -4.91 -5.21
N MET A 323 -12.50 -5.88 -4.58
CA MET A 323 -11.96 -7.07 -5.25
C MET A 323 -13.07 -7.85 -5.99
N GLU A 324 -14.19 -8.08 -5.33
CA GLU A 324 -15.35 -8.75 -5.95
C GLU A 324 -15.95 -7.95 -7.12
N ALA A 325 -16.00 -6.62 -6.99
CA ALA A 325 -16.48 -5.75 -8.07
C ALA A 325 -15.55 -5.79 -9.30
N ILE A 326 -14.23 -5.82 -9.10
CA ILE A 326 -13.25 -5.92 -10.19
C ILE A 326 -13.36 -7.27 -10.90
N LYS A 327 -13.47 -8.37 -10.15
CA LYS A 327 -13.64 -9.72 -10.72
C LYS A 327 -14.92 -9.87 -11.55
N LYS A 328 -16.00 -9.19 -11.14
CA LYS A 328 -17.31 -9.22 -11.82
C LYS A 328 -17.48 -8.12 -12.86
N SER A 329 -16.49 -7.25 -13.05
CA SER A 329 -16.60 -6.07 -13.90
C SER A 329 -16.78 -6.45 -15.37
N HIS A 330 -17.85 -5.94 -15.98
CA HIS A 330 -18.10 -6.10 -17.41
C HIS A 330 -17.03 -5.39 -18.25
N LEU A 331 -16.51 -4.25 -17.80
CA LEU A 331 -15.47 -3.50 -18.49
C LEU A 331 -14.17 -4.31 -18.61
N SER A 332 -13.79 -5.01 -17.54
CA SER A 332 -12.65 -5.93 -17.58
C SER A 332 -12.89 -7.07 -18.58
N SER A 333 -14.10 -7.60 -18.63
CA SER A 333 -14.47 -8.65 -19.60
C SER A 333 -14.52 -8.14 -21.04
N GLU A 334 -14.97 -6.90 -21.28
CA GLU A 334 -14.99 -6.28 -22.61
C GLU A 334 -13.59 -5.91 -23.08
N TYR A 335 -12.74 -5.36 -22.22
CA TYR A 335 -11.33 -5.10 -22.55
C TYR A 335 -10.65 -6.39 -23.01
N GLY A 336 -10.80 -7.49 -22.25
CA GLY A 336 -10.26 -8.79 -22.65
C GLY A 336 -10.78 -9.33 -23.98
N ARG A 337 -11.99 -8.93 -24.43
CA ARG A 337 -12.53 -9.32 -25.75
C ARG A 337 -12.03 -8.45 -26.91
N LEU A 338 -11.64 -7.20 -26.62
CA LEU A 338 -11.22 -6.23 -27.63
C LEU A 338 -9.70 -6.21 -27.84
N MET A 339 -8.96 -6.93 -27.00
CA MET A 339 -7.52 -7.15 -27.17
C MET A 339 -7.25 -7.98 -28.44
N PRO A 340 -6.32 -7.57 -29.32
CA PRO A 340 -6.07 -8.19 -30.63
C PRO A 340 -5.56 -9.63 -30.60
#